data_AF-A0A2D0ISJ7-F1
#
_entry.id   AF-A0A2D0ISJ7-F1
#
_cell.length_a   1.000
_cell.length_b   1.000
_cell.length_c   1.000
_cell.angle_alpha   90.00
_cell.angle_beta   90.00
_cell.angle_gamma   90.00
#
_symmetry.space_group_name_H-M   'P 1'
#
loop_
_entity.id
_entity.type
_entity.pdbx_description
1 polymer ?
#
loop_
_entity_poly.entity_id
_entity_poly.type
_entity_poly.pdbx_seq_one_letter_code
_entity_poly.pdbx_strand_id
1 'polypeptide(L)' 'MICMPEKTNAILYRQPLPSVHTQLGPVRLRTALQVMAGPAWQLEVDEVQRVVCHHLRQGYQLPTPVKHPQSGGRR' A
#
# COMPACT_ATOMS: atom_id res chain seq x y z
N MET A 1 8.28 13.31 4.90
CA MET A 1 8.88 12.04 4.44
C MET A 1 7.86 10.92 4.62
N ILE A 2 8.00 9.79 3.92
CA ILE A 2 7.22 8.58 4.23
C ILE A 2 7.91 7.81 5.35
N CYS A 3 7.16 7.15 6.23
CA CYS A 3 7.77 6.39 7.32
C CYS A 3 8.52 5.15 6.82
N MET A 4 9.37 4.61 7.69
CA MET A 4 10.15 3.41 7.37
C MET A 4 9.23 2.23 7.05
N PRO A 5 9.49 1.48 5.97
CA PRO A 5 8.69 0.31 5.65
C PRO A 5 8.85 -0.79 6.70
N GLU A 6 7.73 -1.22 7.27
CA GLU A 6 7.58 -2.42 8.08
C GLU A 6 6.98 -3.57 7.25
N LYS A 7 6.89 -4.77 7.82
CA LYS A 7 6.38 -5.96 7.12
C LYS A 7 5.03 -5.73 6.43
N THR A 8 4.14 -4.98 7.08
CA THR A 8 2.78 -4.71 6.59
C THR A 8 2.80 -3.69 5.45
N ASN A 9 3.20 -2.45 5.72
CA ASN A 9 3.12 -1.36 4.74
C ASN A 9 4.14 -1.46 3.58
N ALA A 10 5.21 -2.27 3.73
CA ALA A 10 6.15 -2.53 2.64
C ALA A 10 5.47 -3.19 1.44
N ILE A 11 4.39 -3.95 1.64
CA ILE A 11 3.62 -4.56 0.55
C ILE A 11 2.94 -3.47 -0.29
N LEU A 12 2.39 -2.44 0.35
CA LEU A 12 1.77 -1.31 -0.34
C LEU A 12 2.82 -0.49 -1.12
N TYR A 13 3.93 -0.13 -0.47
CA TYR A 13 4.94 0.76 -1.07
C TYR A 13 5.69 0.13 -2.26
N ARG A 14 5.59 -1.19 -2.43
CA ARG A 14 6.13 -1.92 -3.58
C ARG A 14 5.14 -2.10 -4.73
N GLN A 15 3.85 -1.77 -4.53
CA GLN A 15 2.87 -1.85 -5.61
C GLN A 15 3.13 -0.74 -6.64
N PRO A 16 2.93 -1.03 -7.95
CA PRO A 16 2.92 0.02 -8.95
C PRO A 16 1.78 1.00 -8.64
N LEU A 17 1.99 2.28 -8.96
CA LEU A 17 0.89 3.23 -8.94
C LEU A 17 -0.18 2.77 -9.94
N PRO A 18 -1.48 2.79 -9.59
CA PRO A 18 -2.51 2.34 -10.51
C PRO A 18 -2.53 3.26 -11.74
N SER A 19 -2.41 2.68 -12.95
CA SER A 19 -2.21 3.44 -14.20
C SER A 19 -3.29 4.48 -14.49
N VAL A 20 -4.53 4.25 -14.03
CA VAL A 20 -5.67 5.17 -14.16
C VAL A 20 -5.65 6.36 -13.18
N HIS A 21 -4.81 6.34 -12.14
CA HIS A 21 -4.70 7.43 -11.15
C HIS A 21 -3.52 8.36 -11.41
N THR A 22 -2.86 8.27 -12.57
CA THR A 22 -1.70 9.13 -12.90
C THR A 22 -2.08 10.61 -12.96
N GLN A 23 -3.35 10.93 -13.23
CA GLN A 23 -3.90 12.29 -13.20
C GLN A 23 -5.21 12.34 -12.40
N LEU A 24 -5.08 12.61 -11.10
CA LEU A 24 -6.20 12.78 -10.16
C LEU A 24 -6.91 14.15 -10.29
N GLY A 25 -6.37 15.07 -11.10
CA GLY A 25 -6.79 16.47 -11.12
C GLY A 25 -6.45 17.22 -9.80
N PRO A 26 -6.98 18.44 -9.61
CA PRO A 26 -6.76 19.20 -8.37
C PRO A 26 -7.44 18.51 -7.18
N VAL A 27 -6.64 17.97 -6.26
CA VAL A 27 -7.11 17.34 -5.04
C VAL A 27 -6.19 17.72 -3.87
N ARG A 28 -6.72 17.66 -2.64
CA ARG A 28 -5.86 17.80 -1.45
C ARG A 28 -4.86 16.65 -1.41
N LEU A 29 -3.61 16.92 -1.05
CA LEU A 29 -2.56 15.92 -0.96
C LEU A 29 -2.98 14.71 -0.09
N ARG A 30 -3.61 14.97 1.06
CA ARG A 30 -4.16 13.93 1.94
C ARG A 30 -5.11 12.99 1.20
N THR A 31 -5.99 13.53 0.37
CA THR A 31 -6.95 12.76 -0.42
C THR A 31 -6.23 11.96 -1.50
N ALA A 32 -5.29 12.57 -2.23
CA ALA A 32 -4.50 11.87 -3.25
C ALA A 32 -3.76 10.66 -2.66
N LEU A 33 -3.09 10.84 -1.52
CA LEU A 33 -2.36 9.78 -0.82
C LEU A 33 -3.29 8.62 -0.44
N GLN A 34 -4.48 8.93 0.09
CA GLN A 34 -5.48 7.92 0.43
C GLN A 34 -6.03 7.18 -0.80
N VAL A 35 -6.22 7.88 -1.92
CA VAL A 35 -6.66 7.25 -3.18
C VAL A 35 -5.59 6.32 -3.72
N MET A 36 -4.32 6.75 -3.73
CA MET A 36 -3.19 5.92 -4.17
C MET A 36 -3.01 4.68 -3.29
N ALA A 37 -3.27 4.78 -1.99
CA ALA A 37 -3.19 3.66 -1.07
C ALA A 37 -4.33 2.65 -1.23
N GLY A 38 -5.51 3.12 -1.65
CA GLY A 38 -6.73 2.31 -1.75
C GLY A 38 -7.44 2.09 -0.41
N PRO A 39 -8.64 1.47 -0.43
CA PRO A 39 -9.57 1.45 0.71
C PRO A 39 -9.14 0.53 1.87
N ALA A 40 -8.23 -0.41 1.63
CA ALA A 40 -7.69 -1.32 2.62
C ALA A 40 -6.71 -0.65 3.59
N TRP A 41 -6.15 0.49 3.19
CA TRP A 41 -5.11 1.20 3.92
C TRP A 41 -5.65 2.51 4.47
N GLN A 42 -5.30 2.82 5.71
CA GLN A 42 -5.65 4.09 6.34
C GLN A 42 -4.42 4.98 6.36
N LEU A 43 -4.56 6.21 5.84
CA LEU A 43 -3.53 7.24 5.92
C LEU A 43 -3.39 7.77 7.34
N GLU A 44 -2.16 7.87 7.81
CA GLU A 44 -1.76 8.45 9.08
C GLU A 44 -0.69 9.51 8.86
N VAL A 45 -0.79 10.64 9.56
CA VAL A 45 0.10 11.80 9.37
C VAL A 45 0.57 12.29 10.73
N ASP A 46 1.87 12.25 10.95
CA ASP A 46 2.53 12.99 12.03
C ASP A 46 2.88 14.39 11.50
N GLU A 47 2.14 15.39 11.97
CA GLU A 47 2.29 16.77 11.53
C GLU A 47 3.56 17.44 12.10
N VAL A 48 3.99 17.01 13.29
CA VAL A 48 5.18 17.56 13.98
C VAL A 48 6.43 17.09 13.28
N GLN A 49 6.53 15.78 13.02
CA GLN A 49 7.67 15.17 12.33
C GLN A 49 7.58 15.28 10.80
N ARG A 50 6.44 15.73 10.27
CA ARG A 50 6.12 15.76 8.83
C ARG A 50 6.31 14.38 8.19
N VAL A 51 5.82 13.35 8.86
CA VAL A 51 5.90 11.94 8.46
C VAL A 51 4.52 11.44 8.05
N VAL A 52 4.47 10.64 6.99
CA VAL A 52 3.24 10.01 6.50
C VAL A 52 3.39 8.48 6.53
N CYS A 53 2.39 7.79 7.07
CA CYS A 53 2.29 6.34 7.12
C CYS A 53 0.98 5.81 6.54
N HIS A 54 0.96 4.50 6.29
CA HIS A 54 -0.25 3.74 6.03
C HIS A 54 -0.31 2.52 6.93
N HIS A 55 -1.45 2.26 7.55
CA HIS A 55 -1.71 1.04 8.29
C HIS A 55 -2.88 0.26 7.67
N LEU A 56 -2.85 -1.06 7.81
CA LEU A 56 -3.92 -1.92 7.30
C LEU A 56 -5.16 -1.72 8.18
N ARG A 57 -6.31 -1.44 7.57
CA ARG A 57 -7.57 -1.30 8.28
C ARG A 57 -8.04 -2.63 8.86
N GLN A 58 -8.75 -2.57 9.97
CA GLN A 58 -9.39 -3.75 10.56
C GLN A 58 -10.31 -4.43 9.54
N GLY A 59 -10.29 -5.77 9.52
CA GLY A 59 -11.08 -6.57 8.59
C GLY A 59 -10.42 -6.85 7.25
N TYR A 60 -9.32 -6.15 6.91
CA TYR A 60 -8.48 -6.50 5.76
C TYR A 60 -7.35 -7.44 6.19
N GLN A 61 -6.95 -8.34 5.29
CA GLN A 61 -5.84 -9.27 5.49
C GLN A 61 -4.81 -9.11 4.38
N LEU A 62 -3.53 -9.24 4.73
CA LEU A 62 -2.46 -9.26 3.73
C LEU A 62 -2.57 -10.55 2.90
N PRO A 63 -2.20 -10.52 1.61
CA PRO A 63 -2.12 -11.72 0.81
C PRO A 63 -1.15 -12.72 1.46
N THR A 64 -1.60 -13.95 1.69
CA THR A 64 -0.68 -15.04 2.05
C THR A 64 0.17 -15.37 0.83
N PRO A 65 1.51 -15.48 0.95
CA PRO A 65 2.35 -15.93 -0.16
C PRO A 65 1.84 -17.29 -0.63
N VAL A 66 1.37 -17.37 -1.87
CA VAL A 66 0.91 -18.63 -2.44
C VAL A 66 2.15 -19.50 -2.62
N LYS A 67 2.27 -20.57 -1.82
CA LYS A 67 3.27 -21.62 -2.09
C LYS A 67 2.84 -22.31 -3.39
N HIS A 68 3.43 -21.92 -4.51
CA HIS A 68 3.25 -22.67 -5.75
C HIS A 68 3.70 -24.12 -5.49
N PRO A 69 2.85 -25.14 -5.73
CA PRO A 69 3.32 -26.51 -5.73
C PRO A 69 4.33 -26.62 -6.87
N GLN A 70 5.58 -26.93 -6.54
CA GLN A 70 6.58 -27.30 -7.53
C GLN A 70 6.01 -28.46 -8.36
N SER A 71 5.72 -28.20 -9.63
CA SER A 71 5.38 -29.25 -10.58
C SER A 71 6.60 -30.15 -10.73
N GLY A 72 6.58 -31.26 -10.00
CA GLY A 72 7.59 -32.30 -10.09
C GLY A 72 7.65 -32.86 -11.51
N GLY A 73 8.84 -32.81 -12.08
CA GLY A 73 9.45 -33.82 -12.95
C GLY A 73 8.53 -34.58 -13.90
N ARG A 74 8.58 -34.16 -15.16
CA ARG A 74 8.27 -34.94 -16.36
C ARG A 74 8.89 -36.35 -16.27
N ARG A 75 8.07 -37.39 -16.31
CA ARG A 75 8.47 -38.74 -16.71
C ARG A 75 8.37 -38.86 -18.23
#